data_AF-B5XCV9-F1
#
_entry.id   AF-B5XCV9-F1
#
_cell.length_a   1.000
_cell.length_b   1.000
_cell.length_c   1.000
_cell.angle_alpha   90.00
_cell.angle_beta   90.00
_cell.angle_gamma   90.00
#
_symmetry.space_group_name_H-M   'P 1'
#
loop_
_entity.id
_entity.type
_entity.pdbx_description
1 polymer ?
#
loop_
_entity_poly.entity_id
_entity_poly.type
_entity_poly.pdbx_seq_one_letter_code
_entity_poly.pdbx_strand_id
1 'polypeptide(L)'
;MTVKLDFEECLKDSPRFRADIEVVEGDVSELETRLEKLVKQCHSMLEAGRAYCQTSKSFVTGLKELGHHCSGDNMMGECLEKFSQKLEVILEAQGEVIETTHAGHLLCVRL
;
A
#
# COMPACT_ATOMS: atom_id res chain seq x y z
N MET A 1 5.78 2.47 23.53
CA MET A 1 6.92 2.97 24.32
C MET A 1 6.36 3.50 25.62
N THR A 2 6.70 2.92 26.76
CA THR A 2 6.24 3.41 28.07
C THR A 2 7.43 4.03 28.75
N VAL A 3 7.55 5.35 28.67
CA VAL A 3 8.65 6.06 29.32
C VAL A 3 8.37 6.10 30.81
N LYS A 4 9.20 5.43 31.61
CA LYS A 4 9.17 5.58 33.07
C LYS A 4 10.12 6.71 33.44
N LEU A 5 9.62 7.94 33.37
CA LEU A 5 10.35 9.09 33.93
C LEU A 5 10.19 9.08 35.44
N ASP A 6 11.31 9.15 36.16
CA ASP A 6 11.31 9.38 37.60
C ASP A 6 10.95 10.85 37.86
N PHE A 7 9.79 11.08 38.47
CA PHE A 7 9.31 12.43 38.77
C PHE A 7 10.26 13.20 39.71
N GLU A 8 10.99 12.51 40.60
CA GLU A 8 11.91 13.17 41.52
C GLU A 8 13.16 13.69 40.77
N GLU A 9 13.66 12.91 39.82
CA GLU A 9 14.80 13.32 38.97
C GLU A 9 14.40 14.40 37.96
N CYS A 10 13.16 14.38 37.49
CA CYS A 10 12.56 15.44 36.67
C CYS A 10 12.53 16.78 37.41
N LEU A 11 12.07 16.81 38.67
CA LEU A 11 12.06 18.03 39.49
C LEU A 11 13.47 18.57 39.76
N LYS A 12 14.47 17.69 39.84
CA LYS A 12 15.87 18.06 40.09
C LYS A 12 16.62 18.50 38.82
N ASP A 13 16.04 18.33 37.64
CA ASP A 13 16.74 18.45 36.34
C ASP A 13 18.10 17.72 36.37
N SER A 14 18.09 16.50 36.89
CA SER A 14 19.36 15.80 37.13
C SER A 14 20.04 15.44 35.81
N PRO A 15 21.38 15.30 35.79
CA PRO A 15 22.10 14.80 34.62
C PRO A 15 21.55 13.46 34.12
N ARG A 16 21.04 12.62 35.03
CA ARG A 16 20.41 11.34 34.71
C ARG A 16 19.08 11.53 34.00
N PHE A 17 18.20 12.42 34.50
CA PHE A 17 16.94 12.75 33.85
C PHE A 17 17.16 13.24 32.41
N ARG A 18 18.14 14.13 32.20
CA ARG A 18 18.48 14.62 30.86
C ARG A 18 18.96 13.53 29.91
N ALA A 19 19.77 12.58 30.40
CA ALA A 19 20.19 11.44 29.60
C ALA A 19 19.02 10.52 29.24
N ASP A 20 18.09 10.28 30.17
CA ASP A 20 16.89 9.48 29.91
C ASP A 20 15.98 10.15 28.86
N ILE A 21 15.87 11.48 28.87
CA ILE A 21 15.15 12.25 27.83
C ILE A 21 15.84 12.13 26.48
N GLU A 22 17.16 12.30 26.40
CA GLU A 22 17.92 12.20 25.15
C GLU A 22 17.75 10.83 24.47
N VAL A 23 17.70 9.75 25.25
CA VAL A 23 17.42 8.40 24.73
C VAL A 23 16.01 8.32 24.14
N VAL A 24 15.00 8.81 24.85
CA VAL A 24 13.61 8.79 24.38
C VAL A 24 13.44 9.65 23.13
N GLU A 25 14.04 10.82 23.07
CA GLU A 25 14.03 11.70 21.89
C GLU A 25 14.69 11.01 20.69
N GLY A 26 15.81 10.31 20.92
CA GLY A 26 16.47 9.48 19.92
C GLY A 26 15.56 8.38 19.37
N ASP A 27 14.92 7.62 20.26
CA ASP A 27 14.01 6.54 19.86
C ASP A 27 12.77 7.09 19.10
N VAL A 28 12.24 8.24 19.51
CA VAL A 28 11.13 8.92 18.81
C VAL A 28 11.55 9.36 17.41
N SER A 29 12.72 9.97 17.26
CA SER A 29 13.25 10.40 15.95
C SER A 29 13.50 9.21 15.01
N GLU A 30 13.99 8.10 15.56
CA GLU A 30 14.14 6.86 14.80
C GLU A 30 12.78 6.31 14.34
N LEU A 31 11.78 6.33 15.23
CA LEU A 31 10.42 5.90 14.90
C LEU A 31 9.81 6.78 13.79
N GLU A 32 9.95 8.10 13.87
CA GLU A 32 9.49 9.05 12.84
C GLU A 32 10.11 8.73 11.48
N THR A 33 11.44 8.52 11.44
CA THR A 33 12.17 8.18 10.22
C THR A 33 11.66 6.85 9.60
N ARG A 34 11.40 5.86 10.46
CA ARG A 34 10.88 4.55 10.03
C ARG A 34 9.46 4.67 9.48
N LEU A 35 8.60 5.46 10.13
CA LEU A 35 7.23 5.72 9.68
C LEU A 35 7.23 6.47 8.34
N GLU A 36 8.05 7.50 8.17
CA GLU A 36 8.17 8.24 6.91
C GLU A 36 8.56 7.31 5.76
N LYS A 37 9.51 6.41 6.00
CA LYS A 37 9.91 5.39 5.02
C LYS A 37 8.76 4.46 4.65
N LEU A 38 7.99 3.99 5.62
CA LEU A 38 6.83 3.11 5.37
C LEU A 38 5.74 3.82 4.56
N VAL A 39 5.46 5.10 4.85
CA VAL A 39 4.52 5.93 4.09
C VAL A 39 4.98 6.03 2.63
N LYS A 40 6.26 6.34 2.39
CA LYS A 40 6.83 6.39 1.04
C LYS A 40 6.72 5.06 0.30
N GLN A 41 7.02 3.95 0.96
CA GLN A 41 6.90 2.60 0.37
C GLN A 41 5.45 2.26 0.02
N CYS A 42 4.49 2.59 0.90
CA CYS A 42 3.07 2.40 0.65
C CYS A 42 2.61 3.21 -0.57
N HIS A 43 3.07 4.46 -0.69
CA HIS A 43 2.78 5.30 -1.86
C HIS A 43 3.28 4.66 -3.16
N SER A 44 4.55 4.26 -3.22
CA SER A 44 5.11 3.60 -4.41
C SER A 44 4.39 2.28 -4.75
N MET A 45 3.97 1.52 -3.74
CA MET A 45 3.17 0.31 -3.92
C MET A 45 1.81 0.61 -4.57
N LEU A 46 1.14 1.70 -4.16
CA LEU A 46 -0.13 2.13 -4.74
C LEU A 46 0.03 2.58 -6.19
N GLU A 47 1.07 3.35 -6.51
CA GLU A 47 1.35 3.76 -7.89
C GLU A 47 1.61 2.56 -8.80
N ALA A 48 2.47 1.63 -8.35
CA ALA A 48 2.76 0.40 -9.09
C ALA A 48 1.50 -0.48 -9.27
N GLY A 49 0.67 -0.60 -8.23
CA GLY A 49 -0.59 -1.35 -8.28
C GLY A 49 -1.58 -0.74 -9.27
N ARG A 50 -1.71 0.59 -9.31
CA ARG A 50 -2.56 1.29 -10.28
C ARG A 50 -2.06 1.10 -11.71
N ALA A 51 -0.76 1.22 -11.93
CA ALA A 51 -0.15 0.97 -13.23
C ALA A 51 -0.40 -0.48 -13.69
N TYR A 52 -0.21 -1.45 -12.81
CA TYR A 52 -0.51 -2.86 -13.09
C TYR A 52 -1.98 -3.07 -13.49
N CYS A 53 -2.92 -2.52 -12.73
CA CYS A 53 -4.35 -2.64 -13.04
C CYS A 53 -4.68 -2.01 -14.39
N GLN A 54 -4.12 -0.84 -14.69
CA GLN A 54 -4.33 -0.16 -15.97
C GLN A 54 -3.81 -0.99 -17.14
N THR A 55 -2.57 -1.49 -17.07
CA THR A 55 -1.98 -2.33 -18.13
C THR A 55 -2.75 -3.65 -18.27
N SER A 56 -3.18 -4.25 -17.16
CA SER A 56 -3.93 -5.50 -17.19
C SER A 56 -5.33 -5.34 -17.79
N LYS A 57 -6.00 -4.21 -17.57
CA LYS A 57 -7.26 -3.88 -18.25
C LYS A 57 -7.07 -3.80 -19.77
N SER A 58 -6.00 -3.13 -20.23
CA SER A 58 -5.66 -3.11 -21.66
C SER A 58 -5.39 -4.50 -22.23
N PHE A 59 -4.72 -5.37 -21.47
CA PHE A 59 -4.50 -6.77 -21.87
C PHE A 59 -5.82 -7.54 -22.01
N VAL A 60 -6.74 -7.41 -21.05
CA VAL A 60 -8.08 -8.00 -21.11
C VAL A 60 -8.85 -7.52 -22.33
N THR A 61 -8.81 -6.21 -22.64
CA THR A 61 -9.43 -5.67 -23.86
C THR A 61 -8.88 -6.34 -25.11
N GLY A 62 -7.55 -6.51 -25.21
CA GLY A 62 -6.93 -7.21 -26.34
C GLY A 62 -7.35 -8.68 -26.45
N LEU A 63 -7.56 -9.38 -25.32
CA LEU A 63 -8.09 -10.74 -25.34
C LEU A 63 -9.53 -10.80 -25.88
N LYS A 64 -10.37 -9.83 -25.52
CA LYS A 64 -11.75 -9.72 -26.02
C LYS A 64 -11.77 -9.43 -27.53
N GLU A 65 -10.94 -8.50 -27.99
CA GLU A 65 -10.79 -8.18 -29.42
C GLU A 65 -10.34 -9.40 -30.23
N LEU A 66 -9.36 -10.14 -29.71
CA LEU A 66 -8.90 -11.38 -30.34
C LEU A 66 -10.02 -12.44 -30.37
N GLY A 67 -10.77 -12.57 -29.27
CA GLY A 67 -11.93 -13.47 -29.19
C GLY A 67 -12.98 -13.16 -30.27
N HIS A 68 -13.28 -11.88 -30.50
CA HIS A 68 -14.18 -11.44 -31.56
C HIS A 68 -13.63 -11.73 -32.97
N HIS A 69 -12.32 -11.53 -33.18
CA HIS A 69 -11.65 -11.91 -34.44
C HIS A 69 -11.70 -13.43 -34.70
N CYS A 70 -11.66 -14.23 -33.64
CA CYS A 70 -11.76 -15.69 -33.70
C CYS A 70 -13.21 -16.22 -33.76
N SER A 71 -14.21 -15.38 -34.08
CA SER A 71 -15.63 -15.76 -34.13
C SER A 71 -15.99 -16.91 -35.10
N GLY A 72 -15.10 -17.27 -36.02
CA GLY A 72 -15.23 -18.48 -36.86
C GLY A 72 -14.78 -19.78 -36.18
N ASP A 73 -14.04 -19.70 -35.08
CA ASP A 73 -13.60 -20.82 -34.24
C ASP A 73 -14.26 -20.71 -32.87
N ASN A 74 -15.40 -21.40 -32.72
CA ASN A 74 -16.21 -21.37 -31.50
C ASN A 74 -15.40 -21.77 -30.24
N MET A 75 -14.46 -22.71 -30.36
CA MET A 75 -13.69 -23.17 -29.21
C MET A 75 -12.69 -22.11 -28.77
N MET A 76 -11.99 -21.48 -29.72
CA MET A 76 -11.03 -20.42 -29.41
C MET A 76 -11.73 -19.17 -28.87
N GLY A 77 -12.83 -18.74 -29.50
CA GLY A 77 -13.63 -17.60 -29.04
C GLY A 77 -14.16 -17.79 -27.62
N GLU A 78 -14.76 -18.94 -27.31
CA GLU A 78 -15.23 -19.25 -25.95
C GLU A 78 -14.10 -19.31 -24.92
N CYS A 79 -12.93 -19.82 -25.31
CA CYS A 79 -11.77 -19.91 -24.42
C CYS A 79 -11.28 -18.52 -24.02
N LEU A 80 -11.11 -17.63 -25.01
CA LEU A 80 -10.67 -16.25 -24.80
C LEU A 80 -11.69 -15.44 -23.99
N GLU A 81 -12.98 -15.63 -24.24
CA GLU A 81 -14.04 -14.97 -23.48
C GLU A 81 -14.05 -15.42 -22.01
N LYS A 82 -13.99 -16.73 -21.75
CA LYS A 82 -13.91 -17.24 -20.36
C LYS A 82 -12.62 -16.78 -19.66
N PHE A 83 -11.53 -16.69 -20.39
CA PHE A 83 -10.25 -16.22 -19.84
C PHE A 83 -10.29 -14.73 -19.50
N SER A 84 -10.83 -13.89 -20.40
CA SER A 84 -10.98 -12.45 -20.18
C SER A 84 -11.88 -12.16 -18.97
N GLN A 85 -13.03 -12.84 -18.86
CA GLN A 85 -13.95 -12.70 -17.74
C GLN A 85 -13.30 -13.06 -16.39
N LYS A 86 -12.52 -14.14 -16.34
CA LYS A 86 -11.80 -14.53 -15.12
C LYS A 86 -10.76 -13.50 -14.71
N LEU A 87 -10.04 -12.93 -15.68
CA LEU A 87 -9.08 -11.87 -15.42
C LEU A 87 -9.77 -10.58 -14.93
N GLU A 88 -10.92 -10.21 -15.49
CA GLU A 88 -11.68 -9.03 -15.03
C GLU A 88 -12.03 -9.13 -13.55
N VAL A 89 -12.56 -10.26 -13.10
CA VAL A 89 -12.90 -10.47 -11.68
C VAL A 89 -11.67 -10.30 -10.77
N ILE A 90 -10.50 -10.80 -11.20
CA ILE A 90 -9.25 -10.64 -10.44
C ILE A 90 -8.86 -9.16 -10.38
N LEU A 91 -8.96 -8.43 -11.48
CA LEU A 91 -8.59 -7.03 -11.57
C LEU A 91 -9.55 -6.11 -10.80
N GLU A 92 -10.84 -6.44 -10.75
CA GLU A 92 -11.82 -5.74 -9.93
C GLU A 92 -11.48 -5.87 -8.45
N ALA A 93 -11.24 -7.09 -7.96
CA ALA A 93 -10.84 -7.34 -6.58
C ALA A 93 -9.52 -6.62 -6.21
N GLN A 94 -8.54 -6.59 -7.13
CA GLN A 94 -7.31 -5.82 -6.91
C GLN A 94 -7.56 -4.31 -6.86
N GLY A 95 -8.48 -3.80 -7.68
CA GLY A 95 -8.91 -2.40 -7.63
C GLY A 95 -9.46 -2.01 -6.26
N GLU A 96 -10.32 -2.84 -5.67
CA GLU A 96 -10.87 -2.61 -4.33
C GLU A 96 -9.79 -2.59 -3.24
N VAL A 97 -8.81 -3.50 -3.32
CA VAL A 97 -7.68 -3.54 -2.39
C VAL A 97 -6.83 -2.27 -2.51
N ILE A 98 -6.58 -1.79 -3.72
CA ILE A 98 -5.82 -0.55 -3.95
C ILE A 98 -6.55 0.66 -3.37
N GLU A 99 -7.86 0.79 -3.60
CA GLU A 99 -8.64 1.92 -3.08
C GLU A 99 -8.74 1.89 -1.55
N THR A 100 -8.94 0.71 -0.96
CA THR A 100 -8.95 0.54 0.50
C THR A 100 -7.59 0.89 1.10
N THR A 101 -6.50 0.45 0.46
CA THR A 101 -5.14 0.76 0.91
C THR A 101 -4.82 2.24 0.75
N HIS A 102 -5.29 2.90 -0.32
CA HIS A 102 -5.15 4.32 -0.53
C HIS A 102 -5.90 5.16 0.53
N ALA A 103 -7.12 4.76 0.87
CA ALA A 103 -7.89 5.40 1.95
C ALA A 103 -7.16 5.29 3.31
N GLY A 104 -6.62 4.10 3.62
CA GLY A 104 -5.81 3.88 4.81
C GLY A 104 -4.53 4.74 4.82
N HIS A 105 -3.82 4.81 3.69
CA HIS A 105 -2.63 5.65 3.53
C HIS A 105 -2.92 7.14 3.79
N LEU A 106 -4.03 7.66 3.24
CA LEU A 106 -4.46 9.04 3.46
C LEU A 106 -4.81 9.33 4.92
N LEU A 107 -5.37 8.35 5.64
CA LEU A 107 -5.61 8.48 7.07
C LEU A 107 -4.28 8.59 7.84
N CYS A 108 -3.30 7.74 7.52
CA CYS A 108 -1.98 7.76 8.15
C CYS A 108 -1.23 9.08 7.92
N VAL A 109 -1.39 9.73 6.77
CA VAL A 109 -0.71 11.01 6.45
C VAL A 109 -1.43 12.21 7.08
N ARG A 110 -2.70 12.05 7.51
CA ARG A 110 -3.49 13.11 8.14
C ARG A 110 -3.43 13.14 9.66
N LEU A 111 -2.92 12.08 10.29
CA LEU A 111 -2.69 11.97 11.73
C LEU A 111 -1.30 12.51 12.09
#